data_AF-A0A922NII3-F1
#
_entry.id   AF-A0A922NII3-F1
#
_cell.length_a   1.000
_cell.length_b   1.000
_cell.length_c   1.000
_cell.angle_alpha   90.00
_cell.angle_beta   90.00
_cell.angle_gamma   90.00
#
_symmetry.space_group_name_H-M   'P 1'
#
loop_
_entity.id
_entity.type
_entity.pdbx_description
1 polymer ?
#
loop_
_entity_poly.entity_id
_entity_poly.type
_entity_poly.pdbx_seq_one_letter_code
_entity_poly.pdbx_strand_id
1 'polypeptide(L)'
;MGAILSLPFRILNLLLPFTRAGTPLSQDVLHAAVLCGTLYYAPQITAWYAAQQQQQAAEQHIDQAHNGEEEEINATHAPHQAQGPEPRNPAEDLPFDERLVLQDDGEGDPHPGRPPRAPTPPPHEDHHQHGDLADAFAPGPANPPPNPSRNNRVVGTKKAKAIRRRNEERQYNEWIREQAQVRRLQDEEGREEREAALAVERERRAVAEEIIRQKEREEREALKKEREREAEEEAARRERVVAYVRDGMAEKGCVDLVEAAYTEGKDRTWVERLIRASGLLQQLQQESSHVMFTGRDWLVRIDQEVMARAYAEAERFGQDNGGKVGFEDFGGMLEKALLARANV
;
A
#
# COMPACT_ATOMS: atom_id res chain seq x y z
N MET A 1 20.12 46.46 -18.19
CA MET A 1 18.65 46.30 -18.19
C MET A 1 18.16 45.64 -16.90
N GLY A 2 18.40 46.26 -15.73
CA GLY A 2 18.10 45.65 -14.41
C GLY A 2 17.21 46.47 -13.49
N ALA A 3 16.79 47.67 -13.90
CA ALA A 3 16.03 48.59 -13.04
C ALA A 3 14.51 48.44 -13.15
N ILE A 4 14.00 47.71 -14.15
CA ILE A 4 12.55 47.61 -14.41
C ILE A 4 11.91 46.45 -13.61
N LEU A 5 12.71 45.48 -13.13
CA LEU A 5 12.22 44.35 -12.34
C LEU A 5 12.24 44.59 -10.81
N SER A 6 12.88 45.66 -10.33
CA SER A 6 12.96 45.95 -8.88
C SER A 6 11.76 46.72 -8.32
N LEU A 7 11.03 47.44 -9.19
CA LEU A 7 9.80 48.16 -8.85
C LEU A 7 8.62 47.25 -8.49
N PRO A 8 8.26 46.22 -9.28
CA PRO A 8 7.18 45.31 -8.91
C PRO A 8 7.48 44.56 -7.61
N PHE A 9 8.74 44.16 -7.39
CA PHE A 9 9.18 43.49 -6.16
C PHE A 9 8.98 44.34 -4.89
N ARG A 10 9.23 45.65 -4.96
CA ARG A 10 8.99 46.56 -3.82
C ARG A 10 7.51 46.80 -3.54
N ILE A 11 6.69 46.82 -4.58
CA ILE A 11 5.23 46.98 -4.44
C ILE A 11 4.60 45.70 -3.87
N LEU A 12 5.08 44.52 -4.30
CA LEU A 12 4.68 43.22 -3.77
C LEU A 12 5.01 43.06 -2.28
N ASN A 13 6.20 43.48 -1.84
CA ASN A 13 6.56 43.51 -0.41
C ASN A 13 5.77 44.54 0.41
N LEU A 14 5.14 45.54 -0.21
CA LEU A 14 4.29 46.53 0.48
C LEU A 14 2.83 46.05 0.60
N LEU A 15 2.35 45.23 -0.34
CA LEU A 15 0.97 44.74 -0.39
C LEU A 15 0.76 43.42 0.36
N LEU A 16 1.81 42.66 0.66
CA LEU A 16 1.73 41.42 1.41
C LEU A 16 2.35 41.58 2.82
N PRO A 17 1.54 41.80 3.87
CA PRO A 17 2.02 42.01 5.24
C PRO A 17 2.64 40.77 5.92
N PHE A 18 2.89 39.69 5.18
CA PHE A 18 3.40 38.41 5.70
C PHE A 18 4.84 38.08 5.28
N THR A 19 5.50 38.90 4.46
CA THR A 19 6.87 38.62 4.00
C THR A 19 7.90 38.99 5.08
N ARG A 20 8.31 38.01 5.89
CA ARG A 20 9.54 38.10 6.70
C ARG A 20 10.75 38.04 5.76
N ALA A 21 11.79 38.85 5.99
CA ALA A 21 12.96 38.99 5.11
C ALA A 21 13.88 37.75 4.96
N GLY A 22 13.42 36.56 5.37
CA GLY A 22 14.21 35.32 5.38
C GLY A 22 13.60 34.14 4.62
N THR A 23 12.39 34.27 4.05
CA THR A 23 11.80 33.24 3.19
C THR A 23 12.12 33.53 1.72
N PRO A 24 12.48 32.51 0.90
CA PRO A 24 12.70 32.73 -0.52
C PRO A 24 11.38 33.18 -1.13
N LEU A 25 11.37 34.34 -1.77
CA LEU A 25 10.18 35.02 -2.30
C LEU A 25 9.37 34.15 -3.29
N SER A 26 10.01 33.13 -3.88
CA SER A 26 9.34 32.09 -4.68
C SER A 26 8.35 31.25 -3.88
N GLN A 27 8.62 30.98 -2.60
CA GLN A 27 7.74 30.23 -1.72
C GLN A 27 6.44 31.00 -1.48
N ASP A 28 6.52 32.30 -1.19
CA ASP A 28 5.33 33.12 -0.92
C ASP A 28 4.49 33.32 -2.19
N VAL A 29 5.12 33.44 -3.36
CA VAL A 29 4.41 33.48 -4.66
C VAL A 29 3.73 32.14 -4.94
N LEU A 30 4.37 31.00 -4.64
CA LEU A 30 3.77 29.68 -4.78
C LEU A 30 2.58 29.51 -3.83
N HIS A 31 2.71 29.92 -2.57
CA HIS A 31 1.62 29.83 -1.59
C HIS A 31 0.45 30.72 -1.98
N ALA A 32 0.73 31.94 -2.46
CA ALA A 32 -0.29 32.84 -2.98
C ALA A 32 -0.98 32.26 -4.22
N ALA A 33 -0.23 31.67 -5.16
CA ALA A 33 -0.80 31.04 -6.34
C ALA A 33 -1.68 29.83 -5.98
N VAL A 34 -1.25 29.00 -5.03
CA VAL A 34 -2.03 27.87 -4.52
C VAL A 34 -3.30 28.38 -3.82
N LEU A 35 -3.20 29.37 -2.94
CA LEU A 35 -4.34 29.90 -2.19
C LEU A 35 -5.35 30.63 -3.11
N CYS A 36 -4.87 31.39 -4.09
CA CYS A 36 -5.74 31.99 -5.10
C CYS A 36 -6.37 30.92 -6.00
N GLY A 37 -5.63 29.88 -6.37
CA GLY A 37 -6.14 28.74 -7.13
C GLY A 37 -7.23 27.99 -6.37
N THR A 38 -7.00 27.66 -5.10
CA THR A 38 -7.99 26.97 -4.27
C THR A 38 -9.21 27.84 -4.02
N LEU A 39 -9.08 29.14 -3.76
CA LEU A 39 -10.24 30.03 -3.60
C LEU A 39 -11.03 30.23 -4.90
N TYR A 40 -10.37 30.24 -6.05
CA TYR A 40 -11.04 30.36 -7.35
C TYR A 40 -11.85 29.10 -7.69
N TYR A 41 -11.30 27.91 -7.39
CA TYR A 41 -11.97 26.63 -7.66
C TYR A 41 -12.82 26.10 -6.50
N ALA A 42 -12.71 26.66 -5.29
CA ALA A 42 -13.49 26.24 -4.12
C ALA A 42 -15.01 26.22 -4.37
N PRO A 43 -15.63 27.23 -5.02
CA PRO A 43 -17.06 27.20 -5.33
C PRO A 43 -17.45 26.06 -6.29
N GLN A 44 -16.55 25.65 -7.18
CA GLN A 44 -16.80 24.56 -8.13
C GLN A 44 -16.65 23.20 -7.46
N ILE A 45 -15.67 23.06 -6.56
CA ILE A 45 -15.46 21.84 -5.77
C ILE A 45 -16.64 21.63 -4.81
N THR A 46 -17.12 22.68 -4.13
CA THR A 46 -18.29 22.56 -3.23
C THR A 46 -19.57 22.23 -4.00
N ALA A 47 -19.76 22.79 -5.19
CA ALA A 47 -20.90 22.44 -6.04
C ALA A 47 -20.87 20.97 -6.49
N TRP A 48 -19.68 20.45 -6.85
CA TRP A 48 -19.51 19.06 -7.24
C TRP A 48 -19.76 18.09 -6.07
N TYR A 49 -19.20 18.39 -4.90
CA TYR A 49 -19.45 17.61 -3.68
C TYR A 49 -20.92 17.63 -3.24
N ALA A 50 -21.58 18.78 -3.31
CA ALA A 50 -23.00 18.90 -3.00
C ALA A 50 -23.87 18.08 -3.97
N ALA A 51 -23.53 18.07 -5.27
CA ALA A 51 -24.22 17.25 -6.27
C ALA A 51 -24.04 15.74 -6.00
N GLN A 52 -22.83 15.32 -5.62
CA GLN A 52 -22.54 13.92 -5.30
C GLN A 52 -23.24 13.46 -4.02
N GLN A 53 -23.31 14.32 -3.00
CA GLN A 53 -24.02 14.03 -1.76
C GLN A 53 -25.54 13.94 -1.97
N GLN A 54 -26.11 14.75 -2.87
CA GLN A 54 -27.52 14.63 -3.26
C GLN A 54 -27.80 13.33 -4.03
N GLN A 55 -26.88 12.85 -4.87
CA GLN A 55 -27.02 11.56 -5.55
C GLN A 55 -27.01 10.39 -4.56
N GLN A 56 -26.08 10.40 -3.60
CA GLN A 56 -26.03 9.38 -2.54
C GLN A 56 -27.27 9.40 -1.65
N ALA A 57 -27.80 10.58 -1.32
CA ALA A 57 -29.05 10.69 -0.55
C ALA A 57 -30.28 10.24 -1.35
N ALA A 58 -30.29 10.43 -2.68
CA ALA A 58 -31.36 9.95 -3.55
C ALA A 58 -31.32 8.42 -3.72
N GLU A 59 -30.13 7.81 -3.83
CA GLU A 59 -29.97 6.35 -3.88
C GLU A 59 -30.42 5.68 -2.57
N GLN A 60 -30.11 6.27 -1.41
CA GLN A 60 -30.59 5.76 -0.10
C GLN A 60 -32.12 5.83 0.06
N HIS A 61 -32.80 6.80 -0.57
CA HIS A 61 -34.25 6.90 -0.53
C HIS A 61 -34.98 5.92 -1.48
N ILE A 62 -34.32 5.42 -2.52
CA ILE A 62 -34.88 4.41 -3.44
C ILE A 62 -34.89 3.03 -2.77
N ASP A 63 -33.85 2.70 -1.98
CA ASP A 63 -33.81 1.43 -1.23
C ASP A 63 -34.75 1.40 -0.03
N GLN A 64 -35.15 2.56 0.51
CA GLN A 64 -36.10 2.65 1.62
C GLN A 64 -37.58 2.68 1.18
N ALA A 65 -37.86 3.02 -0.09
CA ALA A 65 -39.22 2.99 -0.66
C ALA A 65 -39.72 1.57 -1.01
N HIS A 66 -38.87 0.54 -0.93
CA HIS A 66 -39.27 -0.86 -1.19
C HIS A 66 -39.59 -1.67 0.09
N ASN A 67 -39.55 -1.05 1.27
CA ASN A 67 -39.76 -1.72 2.57
C ASN A 67 -40.79 -1.01 3.48
N GLY A 68 -41.69 -0.20 2.92
CA GLY A 68 -42.60 0.65 3.69
C GLY A 68 -44.01 0.77 3.13
N GLU A 69 -44.62 -0.33 2.69
CA GLU A 69 -46.08 -0.42 2.51
C GLU A 69 -46.65 -1.25 3.67
N GLU A 70 -46.96 -0.59 4.78
CA GLU A 70 -48.01 -0.93 5.77
C GLU A 70 -47.77 -0.08 7.04
N GLU A 71 -48.33 1.13 7.08
CA GLU A 71 -49.15 1.58 8.22
C GLU A 71 -49.74 2.96 7.94
N GLU A 72 -51.06 2.98 7.96
CA GLU A 72 -51.93 4.10 7.62
C GLU A 72 -52.34 4.84 8.93
N ILE A 73 -52.47 6.18 8.84
CA ILE A 73 -53.35 7.10 9.60
C ILE A 73 -53.24 7.21 11.16
N ASN A 74 -52.72 8.36 11.65
CA ASN A 74 -53.56 9.40 12.28
C ASN A 74 -52.85 10.73 12.67
N ALA A 75 -53.62 11.83 12.58
CA ALA A 75 -53.59 13.07 13.38
C ALA A 75 -52.55 14.20 13.12
N THR A 76 -52.89 15.05 12.13
CA THR A 76 -53.23 16.49 12.22
C THR A 76 -52.74 17.41 13.38
N HIS A 77 -52.20 18.59 12.98
CA HIS A 77 -52.07 19.91 13.68
C HIS A 77 -51.07 20.00 14.87
N ALA A 78 -50.23 21.03 15.09
CA ALA A 78 -50.12 22.43 14.64
C ALA A 78 -48.73 23.02 15.08
N PRO A 79 -48.33 24.25 14.69
CA PRO A 79 -46.95 24.75 14.74
C PRO A 79 -46.62 25.68 15.94
N HIS A 80 -45.39 25.62 16.46
CA HIS A 80 -44.76 26.66 17.31
C HIS A 80 -43.24 26.67 17.04
N GLN A 81 -42.72 27.72 16.42
CA GLN A 81 -42.12 28.93 17.03
C GLN A 81 -40.75 28.73 17.72
N ALA A 82 -39.73 29.26 17.03
CA ALA A 82 -38.56 30.02 17.49
C ALA A 82 -38.11 29.90 18.96
N GLN A 83 -36.86 29.46 19.15
CA GLN A 83 -35.92 30.08 20.09
C GLN A 83 -34.46 29.76 19.69
N GLY A 84 -33.59 30.73 19.90
CA GLY A 84 -32.23 30.83 19.39
C GLY A 84 -31.16 30.01 20.15
N PRO A 85 -29.87 30.34 19.94
CA PRO A 85 -28.77 29.40 19.97
C PRO A 85 -28.04 29.34 21.32
N GLU A 86 -27.60 28.16 21.72
CA GLU A 86 -26.52 27.98 22.71
C GLU A 86 -25.35 27.19 22.11
N PRO A 87 -24.09 27.53 22.46
CA PRO A 87 -22.90 27.03 21.80
C PRO A 87 -22.43 25.72 22.46
N ARG A 88 -22.40 24.63 21.68
CA ARG A 88 -21.73 23.38 22.07
C ARG A 88 -20.35 23.28 21.40
N ASN A 89 -19.35 23.05 22.24
CA ASN A 89 -17.94 22.84 21.92
C ASN A 89 -17.74 21.83 20.77
N PRO A 90 -16.85 22.08 19.79
CA PRO A 90 -16.44 21.10 18.80
C PRO A 90 -15.18 20.39 19.27
N ALA A 91 -15.34 19.36 20.08
CA ALA A 91 -14.29 18.36 20.28
C ALA A 91 -14.98 17.00 20.39
N GLU A 92 -14.48 16.06 19.59
CA GLU A 92 -14.80 14.63 19.62
C GLU A 92 -16.12 14.24 18.94
N ASP A 93 -16.01 13.92 17.64
CA ASP A 93 -16.39 12.60 17.11
C ASP A 93 -16.08 12.54 15.61
N LEU A 94 -14.84 12.20 15.30
CA LEU A 94 -14.46 11.59 14.03
C LEU A 94 -14.38 10.07 14.28
N PRO A 95 -15.15 9.21 13.58
CA PRO A 95 -14.88 7.78 13.64
C PRO A 95 -13.60 7.50 12.86
N PHE A 96 -12.48 7.39 13.59
CA PHE A 96 -11.25 6.81 13.09
C PHE A 96 -11.44 5.29 12.92
N ASP A 97 -11.38 4.82 11.68
CA ASP A 97 -11.38 3.40 11.32
C ASP A 97 -9.97 2.82 11.59
N GLU A 98 -9.74 2.34 12.81
CA GLU A 98 -8.48 1.72 13.27
C GLU A 98 -8.24 0.29 12.71
N ARG A 99 -8.68 -0.02 11.48
CA ARG A 99 -8.53 -1.37 10.89
C ARG A 99 -7.60 -1.48 9.67
N LEU A 100 -6.79 -0.45 9.39
CA LEU A 100 -5.79 -0.49 8.32
C LEU A 100 -4.36 -0.17 8.81
N VAL A 101 -3.96 -0.78 9.93
CA VAL A 101 -2.53 -0.95 10.23
C VAL A 101 -2.11 -2.30 9.66
N LEU A 102 -1.50 -2.27 8.48
CA LEU A 102 -0.77 -3.39 7.91
C LEU A 102 0.54 -3.51 8.67
N GLN A 103 0.56 -4.31 9.73
CA GLN A 103 1.77 -4.65 10.46
C GLN A 103 2.47 -5.79 9.70
N ASP A 104 3.62 -5.44 9.11
CA ASP A 104 4.53 -6.33 8.40
C ASP A 104 5.49 -6.97 9.42
N ASP A 105 5.14 -8.16 9.90
CA ASP A 105 5.97 -8.94 10.82
C ASP A 105 6.44 -10.22 10.10
N GLY A 106 7.73 -10.27 9.81
CA GLY A 106 8.40 -11.36 9.11
C GLY A 106 8.44 -12.70 9.86
N GLU A 107 8.58 -13.75 9.06
CA GLU A 107 9.05 -15.13 9.34
C GLU A 107 9.22 -15.58 10.81
N GLY A 108 8.38 -16.55 11.22
CA GLY A 108 8.72 -17.45 12.33
C GLY A 108 7.54 -18.25 12.92
N ASP A 109 7.50 -19.55 12.63
CA ASP A 109 6.79 -20.63 13.37
C ASP A 109 5.27 -20.86 13.15
N PRO A 110 4.77 -22.09 13.41
CA PRO A 110 3.69 -22.69 12.65
C PRO A 110 2.35 -22.60 13.39
N HIS A 111 1.31 -22.17 12.67
CA HIS A 111 -0.12 -22.41 12.91
C HIS A 111 -0.56 -22.61 14.38
N PRO A 112 -1.27 -21.60 14.93
CA PRO A 112 -2.48 -21.94 15.66
C PRO A 112 -3.60 -20.93 15.36
N GLY A 113 -4.67 -21.35 14.68
CA GLY A 113 -5.82 -20.46 14.50
C GLY A 113 -6.86 -20.85 13.45
N ARG A 114 -6.87 -22.08 12.94
CA ARG A 114 -8.01 -22.53 12.12
C ARG A 114 -9.19 -22.79 13.07
N PRO A 115 -10.36 -22.15 12.90
CA PRO A 115 -11.53 -22.48 13.71
C PRO A 115 -11.89 -23.96 13.50
N PRO A 116 -12.36 -24.67 14.55
CA PRO A 116 -12.67 -26.09 14.45
C PRO A 116 -13.74 -26.31 13.38
N ARG A 117 -13.49 -27.27 12.48
CA ARG A 117 -14.51 -27.76 11.55
C ARG A 117 -15.70 -28.27 12.35
N ALA A 118 -16.91 -27.88 11.94
CA ALA A 118 -18.15 -28.39 12.51
C ALA A 118 -18.11 -29.94 12.56
N PRO A 119 -18.68 -30.58 13.60
CA PRO A 119 -18.69 -32.02 13.72
C PRO A 119 -19.41 -32.64 12.53
N THR A 120 -18.72 -33.51 11.81
CA THR A 120 -19.32 -34.39 10.80
C THR A 120 -20.46 -35.16 11.47
N PRO A 121 -21.69 -35.18 10.91
CA PRO A 121 -22.74 -36.02 11.46
C PRO A 121 -22.30 -37.49 11.45
N PRO A 122 -22.70 -38.29 12.46
CA PRO A 122 -22.30 -39.69 12.56
C PRO A 122 -22.78 -40.48 11.33
N PRO A 123 -22.05 -41.53 10.91
CA PRO A 123 -22.54 -42.43 9.88
C PRO A 123 -23.87 -43.02 10.36
N HIS A 124 -24.90 -42.93 9.53
CA HIS A 124 -26.15 -43.64 9.79
C HIS A 124 -25.84 -45.13 9.87
N GLU A 125 -25.97 -45.69 11.07
CA GLU A 125 -26.07 -47.12 11.27
C GLU A 125 -27.36 -47.60 10.61
N ASP A 126 -27.21 -48.33 9.52
CA ASP A 126 -28.29 -49.09 8.90
C ASP A 126 -28.76 -50.18 9.89
N HIS A 127 -29.78 -49.86 10.68
CA HIS A 127 -30.60 -50.87 11.33
C HIS A 127 -31.51 -51.53 10.28
N HIS A 128 -30.96 -52.45 9.49
CA HIS A 128 -31.75 -53.47 8.84
C HIS A 128 -31.74 -54.75 9.67
N GLN A 129 -32.96 -55.10 10.08
CA GLN A 129 -33.37 -56.29 10.80
C GLN A 129 -32.89 -57.59 10.16
N HIS A 130 -32.55 -58.53 11.04
CA HIS A 130 -32.45 -59.97 10.85
C HIS A 130 -33.23 -60.55 9.65
N GLY A 131 -32.50 -61.26 8.80
CA GLY A 131 -33.01 -62.29 7.91
C GLY A 131 -31.92 -63.32 7.67
N ASP A 132 -32.17 -64.55 8.11
CA ASP A 132 -31.23 -65.67 8.13
C ASP A 132 -30.45 -65.86 6.83
N LEU A 133 -29.11 -65.91 6.95
CA LEU A 133 -28.24 -66.53 5.96
C LEU A 133 -28.46 -68.05 6.01
N ALA A 134 -29.51 -68.49 5.33
CA ALA A 134 -29.65 -69.89 4.97
C ALA A 134 -28.62 -70.23 3.87
N ASP A 135 -27.73 -71.14 4.23
CA ASP A 135 -26.80 -71.91 3.42
C ASP A 135 -27.20 -72.06 1.93
N ALA A 136 -26.39 -71.45 1.04
CA ALA A 136 -26.62 -71.41 -0.41
C ALA A 136 -26.22 -72.72 -1.14
N PHE A 137 -25.98 -73.82 -0.42
CA PHE A 137 -25.65 -75.14 -0.99
C PHE A 137 -26.52 -76.30 -0.47
N ALA A 138 -27.69 -76.04 0.10
CA ALA A 138 -28.68 -77.08 0.35
C ALA A 138 -29.37 -77.51 -0.96
N PRO A 139 -29.42 -78.82 -1.32
CA PRO A 139 -30.24 -79.30 -2.42
C PRO A 139 -31.73 -79.15 -2.05
N GLY A 140 -32.31 -78.02 -2.43
CA GLY A 140 -33.72 -77.72 -2.29
C GLY A 140 -34.59 -78.58 -3.22
N PRO A 141 -35.84 -78.88 -2.84
CA PRO A 141 -36.68 -79.89 -3.48
C PRO A 141 -37.04 -79.50 -4.92
N ALA A 142 -37.26 -80.52 -5.74
CA ALA A 142 -37.58 -80.48 -7.15
C ALA A 142 -38.46 -79.29 -7.57
N ASN A 143 -38.02 -78.65 -8.66
CA ASN A 143 -38.72 -77.65 -9.45
C ASN A 143 -40.25 -77.93 -9.47
N PRO A 144 -41.10 -77.07 -8.87
CA PRO A 144 -42.54 -77.25 -8.99
C PRO A 144 -42.92 -77.09 -10.47
N PRO A 145 -43.85 -77.91 -11.00
CA PRO A 145 -44.26 -77.81 -12.40
C PRO A 145 -44.76 -76.39 -12.69
N PRO A 146 -44.57 -75.88 -13.93
CA PRO A 146 -45.02 -74.55 -14.32
C PRO A 146 -46.51 -74.45 -14.04
N ASN A 147 -46.85 -73.64 -13.03
CA ASN A 147 -48.22 -73.44 -12.60
C ASN A 147 -49.00 -72.84 -13.79
N PRO A 148 -50.06 -73.48 -14.30
CA PRO A 148 -50.81 -72.95 -15.42
C PRO A 148 -51.31 -71.55 -15.04
N SER A 149 -50.98 -70.59 -15.89
CA SER A 149 -51.24 -69.16 -15.76
C SER A 149 -52.57 -68.87 -15.04
N ARG A 150 -52.46 -68.40 -13.78
CA ARG A 150 -53.60 -67.88 -13.00
C ARG A 150 -54.19 -66.59 -13.60
N ASN A 151 -53.69 -66.11 -14.75
CA ASN A 151 -54.11 -64.87 -15.38
C ASN A 151 -55.48 -64.98 -16.10
N ASN A 152 -55.96 -66.19 -16.42
CA ASN A 152 -57.23 -66.38 -17.12
C ASN A 152 -58.41 -66.79 -16.20
N ARG A 153 -58.33 -66.52 -14.90
CA ARG A 153 -59.50 -66.69 -14.01
C ARG A 153 -60.48 -65.55 -14.24
N VAL A 154 -61.74 -65.86 -14.54
CA VAL A 154 -62.84 -64.89 -14.61
C VAL A 154 -63.00 -64.23 -13.24
N VAL A 155 -62.39 -63.06 -13.09
CA VAL A 155 -62.50 -62.25 -11.88
C VAL A 155 -63.84 -61.54 -11.89
N GLY A 156 -64.56 -61.63 -10.77
CA GLY A 156 -65.82 -60.89 -10.60
C GLY A 156 -65.65 -59.39 -10.85
N THR A 157 -66.70 -58.73 -11.31
CA THR A 157 -66.69 -57.33 -11.78
C THR A 157 -66.00 -56.35 -10.83
N LYS A 158 -66.19 -56.49 -9.51
CA LYS A 158 -65.52 -55.65 -8.49
C LYS A 158 -64.00 -55.86 -8.47
N LYS A 159 -63.53 -57.11 -8.57
CA LYS A 159 -62.10 -57.46 -8.56
C LYS A 159 -61.42 -57.08 -9.87
N ALA A 160 -62.11 -57.19 -11.00
CA ALA A 160 -61.63 -56.68 -12.29
C ALA A 160 -61.42 -55.16 -12.26
N LYS A 161 -62.35 -54.39 -11.66
CA LYS A 161 -62.20 -52.94 -11.49
C LYS A 161 -61.03 -52.57 -10.57
N ALA A 162 -60.83 -53.30 -9.47
CA ALA A 162 -59.70 -53.09 -8.56
C ALA A 162 -58.35 -53.41 -9.21
N ILE A 163 -58.27 -54.48 -10.02
CA ILE A 163 -57.05 -54.82 -10.77
C ILE A 163 -56.76 -53.77 -11.84
N ARG A 164 -57.79 -53.27 -12.55
CA ARG A 164 -57.63 -52.20 -13.54
C ARG A 164 -57.05 -50.93 -12.88
N ARG A 165 -57.63 -50.47 -11.77
CA ARG A 165 -57.12 -49.31 -11.03
C ARG A 165 -55.67 -49.49 -10.57
N ARG A 166 -55.33 -50.67 -10.05
CA ARG A 166 -53.95 -50.98 -9.64
C ARG A 166 -52.97 -51.06 -10.82
N ASN A 167 -53.44 -51.45 -12.01
CA ASN A 167 -52.63 -51.42 -13.23
C ASN A 167 -52.46 -50.01 -13.78
N GLU A 168 -53.51 -49.19 -13.74
CA GLU A 168 -53.46 -47.75 -14.07
C GLU A 168 -52.48 -47.01 -13.15
N GLU A 169 -52.50 -47.29 -11.84
CA GLU A 169 -51.54 -46.73 -10.88
C GLU A 169 -50.09 -47.17 -11.14
N ARG A 170 -49.87 -48.43 -11.57
CA ARG A 170 -48.54 -48.90 -11.97
C ARG A 170 -48.05 -48.25 -13.25
N GLN A 171 -48.90 -48.16 -14.27
CA GLN A 171 -48.60 -47.48 -15.53
C GLN A 171 -48.28 -46.00 -15.31
N TYR A 172 -49.01 -45.33 -14.43
CA TYR A 172 -48.73 -43.94 -14.07
C TYR A 172 -47.37 -43.80 -13.38
N ASN A 173 -47.06 -44.68 -12.41
CA ASN A 173 -45.77 -44.64 -11.71
C ASN A 173 -44.59 -45.00 -12.63
N GLU A 174 -44.79 -45.91 -13.58
CA GLU A 174 -43.80 -46.24 -14.61
C GLU A 174 -43.60 -45.07 -15.56
N TRP A 175 -44.67 -44.46 -16.04
CA TRP A 175 -44.61 -43.25 -16.86
C TRP A 175 -43.89 -42.09 -16.15
N ILE A 176 -44.12 -41.88 -14.85
CA ILE A 176 -43.39 -40.87 -14.06
C ILE A 176 -41.89 -41.20 -13.97
N ARG A 177 -41.53 -42.48 -13.82
CA ARG A 177 -40.11 -42.90 -13.81
C ARG A 177 -39.46 -42.71 -15.18
N GLU A 178 -40.16 -43.07 -16.25
CA GLU A 178 -39.71 -42.87 -17.63
C GLU A 178 -39.54 -41.37 -17.93
N GLN A 179 -40.49 -40.54 -17.53
CA GLN A 179 -40.40 -39.09 -17.70
C GLN A 179 -39.22 -38.50 -16.91
N ALA A 180 -38.98 -38.98 -15.68
CA ALA A 180 -37.82 -38.57 -14.89
C ALA A 180 -36.50 -39.04 -15.51
N GLN A 181 -36.45 -40.24 -16.10
CA GLN A 181 -35.27 -40.75 -16.81
C GLN A 181 -34.99 -39.95 -18.09
N VAL A 182 -36.03 -39.65 -18.88
CA VAL A 182 -35.92 -38.80 -20.07
C VAL A 182 -35.39 -37.41 -19.70
N ARG A 183 -35.90 -36.82 -18.61
CA ARG A 183 -35.40 -35.52 -18.12
C ARG A 183 -33.94 -35.57 -17.70
N ARG A 184 -33.51 -36.63 -17.01
CA ARG A 184 -32.08 -36.81 -16.64
C ARG A 184 -31.19 -36.94 -17.86
N LEU A 185 -31.61 -37.69 -18.88
CA LEU A 185 -30.83 -37.84 -20.12
C LEU A 185 -30.71 -36.51 -20.88
N GLN A 186 -31.79 -35.73 -20.96
CA GLN A 186 -31.76 -34.40 -21.57
C GLN A 186 -30.88 -33.41 -20.79
N ASP A 187 -30.94 -33.46 -19.45
CA ASP A 187 -30.10 -32.64 -18.59
C ASP A 187 -28.61 -33.02 -18.70
N GLU A 188 -28.30 -34.32 -18.84
CA GLU A 188 -26.94 -34.85 -19.04
C GLU A 188 -26.36 -34.45 -20.41
N GLU A 189 -27.15 -34.60 -21.49
CA GLU A 189 -26.76 -34.18 -22.84
C GLU A 189 -26.51 -32.66 -22.90
N GLY A 190 -27.40 -31.86 -22.33
CA GLY A 190 -27.22 -30.41 -22.24
C GLY A 190 -26.18 -29.97 -21.21
N ARG A 191 -25.72 -30.84 -20.30
CA ARG A 191 -24.68 -30.52 -19.32
C ARG A 191 -23.31 -30.47 -19.98
N GLU A 192 -22.99 -31.47 -20.80
CA GLU A 192 -21.69 -31.53 -21.48
C GLU A 192 -21.48 -30.34 -22.42
N GLU A 193 -22.52 -29.92 -23.16
CA GLU A 193 -22.44 -28.75 -24.03
C GLU A 193 -22.27 -27.43 -23.26
N ARG A 194 -22.97 -27.29 -22.12
CA ARG A 194 -22.82 -26.11 -21.23
C ARG A 194 -21.45 -26.09 -20.56
N GLU A 195 -20.95 -27.25 -20.12
CA GLU A 195 -19.63 -27.39 -19.51
C GLU A 195 -18.52 -27.12 -20.54
N ALA A 196 -18.65 -27.62 -21.77
CA ALA A 196 -17.72 -27.32 -22.85
C ALA A 196 -17.71 -25.84 -23.22
N ALA A 197 -18.89 -25.20 -23.31
CA ALA A 197 -18.99 -23.76 -23.58
C ALA A 197 -18.36 -22.92 -22.45
N LEU A 198 -18.60 -23.28 -21.19
CA LEU A 198 -17.98 -22.62 -20.04
C LEU A 198 -16.47 -22.88 -19.96
N ALA A 199 -16.00 -24.06 -20.37
CA ALA A 199 -14.57 -24.39 -20.40
C ALA A 199 -13.82 -23.53 -21.42
N VAL A 200 -14.34 -23.38 -22.63
CA VAL A 200 -13.74 -22.52 -23.67
C VAL A 200 -13.69 -21.05 -23.22
N GLU A 201 -14.72 -20.57 -22.53
CA GLU A 201 -14.70 -19.21 -21.98
C GLU A 201 -13.66 -19.06 -20.85
N ARG A 202 -13.57 -20.05 -19.95
CA ARG A 202 -12.57 -20.08 -18.88
C ARG A 202 -11.15 -20.11 -19.43
N GLU A 203 -10.89 -20.87 -20.48
CA GLU A 203 -9.58 -20.91 -21.14
C GLU A 203 -9.20 -19.54 -21.72
N ARG A 204 -10.15 -18.82 -22.34
CA ARG A 204 -9.90 -17.47 -22.84
C ARG A 204 -9.58 -16.47 -21.72
N ARG A 205 -10.28 -16.58 -20.59
CA ARG A 205 -10.00 -15.75 -19.41
C ARG A 205 -8.66 -16.11 -18.76
N ALA A 206 -8.34 -17.39 -18.65
CA ALA A 206 -7.06 -17.86 -18.12
C ALA A 206 -5.87 -17.35 -18.94
N VAL A 207 -5.95 -17.42 -20.28
CA VAL A 207 -4.90 -16.88 -21.15
C VAL A 207 -4.77 -15.36 -20.99
N ALA A 208 -5.89 -14.63 -20.89
CA ALA A 208 -5.85 -13.19 -20.67
C ALA A 208 -5.25 -12.81 -19.30
N GLU A 209 -5.62 -13.55 -18.24
CA GLU A 209 -5.07 -13.36 -16.89
C GLU A 209 -3.58 -13.70 -16.81
N GLU A 210 -3.12 -14.72 -17.53
CA GLU A 210 -1.70 -15.06 -17.62
C GLU A 210 -0.89 -13.96 -18.31
N ILE A 211 -1.41 -13.38 -19.39
CA ILE A 211 -0.78 -12.24 -20.07
C ILE A 211 -0.72 -11.02 -19.14
N ILE A 212 -1.81 -10.73 -18.42
CA ILE A 212 -1.84 -9.62 -17.46
C ILE A 212 -0.83 -9.85 -16.33
N ARG A 213 -0.79 -11.06 -15.78
CA ARG A 213 0.15 -11.43 -14.70
C ARG A 213 1.61 -11.37 -15.16
N GLN A 214 1.90 -11.77 -16.39
CA GLN A 214 3.25 -11.65 -16.96
C GLN A 214 3.66 -10.17 -17.11
N LYS A 215 2.77 -9.33 -17.66
CA LYS A 215 3.03 -7.89 -17.78
C LYS A 215 3.21 -7.21 -16.43
N GLU A 216 2.38 -7.52 -15.44
CA GLU A 216 2.51 -6.96 -14.09
C GLU A 216 3.83 -7.36 -13.43
N ARG A 217 4.28 -8.60 -13.63
CA ARG A 217 5.59 -9.05 -13.15
C ARG A 217 6.73 -8.33 -13.85
N GLU A 218 6.67 -8.20 -15.17
CA GLU A 218 7.68 -7.47 -15.96
C GLU A 218 7.74 -5.99 -15.56
N GLU A 219 6.59 -5.33 -15.35
CA GLU A 219 6.52 -3.93 -14.89
C GLU A 219 7.09 -3.77 -13.47
N ARG A 220 6.77 -4.70 -12.56
CA ARG A 220 7.31 -4.70 -11.20
C ARG A 220 8.82 -4.91 -11.19
N GLU A 221 9.33 -5.81 -12.02
CA GLU A 221 10.76 -6.07 -12.17
C GLU A 221 11.48 -4.89 -12.82
N ALA A 222 10.88 -4.25 -13.83
CA ALA A 222 11.43 -3.05 -14.45
C ALA A 222 11.51 -1.88 -13.46
N LEU A 223 10.44 -1.65 -12.69
CA LEU A 223 10.43 -0.61 -11.65
C LEU A 223 11.46 -0.89 -10.55
N LYS A 224 11.60 -2.14 -10.14
CA LYS A 224 12.63 -2.54 -9.17
C LYS A 224 14.02 -2.26 -9.71
N LYS A 225 14.28 -2.61 -10.96
CA LYS A 225 15.57 -2.41 -11.62
C LYS A 225 15.92 -0.94 -11.83
N GLU A 226 14.95 -0.10 -12.18
CA GLU A 226 15.15 1.35 -12.28
C GLU A 226 15.49 1.96 -10.91
N ARG A 227 14.76 1.58 -9.85
CA ARG A 227 15.06 2.03 -8.49
C ARG A 227 16.43 1.56 -7.99
N GLU A 228 16.79 0.32 -8.29
CA GLU A 228 18.14 -0.21 -7.97
C GLU A 228 19.21 0.55 -8.75
N ARG A 229 18.99 0.85 -10.04
CA ARG A 229 19.93 1.66 -10.84
C ARG A 229 20.10 3.06 -10.29
N GLU A 230 19.00 3.75 -9.96
CA GLU A 230 19.05 5.09 -9.35
C GLU A 230 19.76 5.06 -7.99
N ALA A 231 19.50 4.03 -7.17
CA ALA A 231 20.15 3.85 -5.87
C ALA A 231 21.66 3.57 -6.02
N GLU A 232 22.06 2.75 -7.00
CA GLU A 232 23.46 2.48 -7.33
C GLU A 232 24.18 3.74 -7.85
N GLU A 233 23.53 4.53 -8.70
CA GLU A 233 24.08 5.80 -9.19
C GLU A 233 24.27 6.81 -8.06
N GLU A 234 23.30 6.89 -7.13
CA GLU A 234 23.45 7.71 -5.92
C GLU A 234 24.54 7.20 -4.99
N ALA A 235 24.64 5.87 -4.80
CA ALA A 235 25.68 5.26 -3.97
C ALA A 235 27.08 5.51 -4.56
N ALA A 236 27.24 5.33 -5.87
CA ALA A 236 28.48 5.62 -6.58
C ALA A 236 28.85 7.10 -6.49
N ARG A 237 27.88 8.02 -6.54
CA ARG A 237 28.10 9.45 -6.31
C ARG A 237 28.60 9.73 -4.90
N ARG A 238 27.96 9.14 -3.90
CA ARG A 238 28.37 9.27 -2.49
C ARG A 238 29.81 8.76 -2.30
N GLU A 239 30.12 7.61 -2.89
CA GLU A 239 31.46 7.02 -2.82
C GLU A 239 32.52 7.91 -3.47
N ARG A 240 32.25 8.47 -4.67
CA ARG A 240 33.19 9.39 -5.34
C ARG A 240 33.53 10.60 -4.48
N VAL A 241 32.52 11.21 -3.85
CA VAL A 241 32.74 12.38 -2.97
C VAL A 241 33.52 12.00 -1.73
N VAL A 242 33.17 10.90 -1.09
CA VAL A 242 33.88 10.40 0.09
C VAL A 242 35.33 10.05 -0.25
N ALA A 243 35.58 9.40 -1.40
CA ALA A 243 36.91 9.09 -1.89
C ALA A 243 37.72 10.36 -2.18
N TYR A 244 37.16 11.32 -2.90
CA TYR A 244 37.81 12.61 -3.17
C TYR A 244 38.20 13.33 -1.87
N VAL A 245 37.29 13.38 -0.89
CA VAL A 245 37.56 14.01 0.41
C VAL A 245 38.63 13.24 1.18
N ARG A 246 38.55 11.90 1.22
CA ARG A 246 39.54 11.05 1.90
C ARG A 246 40.93 11.25 1.31
N ASP A 247 41.03 11.22 0.00
CA ASP A 247 42.31 11.30 -0.72
C ASP A 247 42.89 12.72 -0.61
N GLY A 248 42.06 13.77 -0.75
CA GLY A 248 42.46 15.15 -0.50
C GLY A 248 42.92 15.41 0.94
N MET A 249 42.26 14.79 1.92
CA MET A 249 42.67 14.85 3.33
C MET A 249 43.97 14.08 3.60
N ALA A 250 44.22 12.99 2.88
CA ALA A 250 45.47 12.24 2.98
C ALA A 250 46.66 13.04 2.42
N GLU A 251 46.48 13.66 1.24
CA GLU A 251 47.55 14.39 0.55
C GLU A 251 47.81 15.79 1.12
N LYS A 252 46.77 16.61 1.24
CA LYS A 252 46.90 18.05 1.57
C LYS A 252 46.59 18.34 3.03
N GLY A 253 45.80 17.49 3.69
CA GLY A 253 45.31 17.72 5.05
C GLY A 253 44.19 18.77 5.15
N CYS A 254 43.73 19.30 4.03
CA CYS A 254 42.55 20.16 3.94
C CYS A 254 41.84 19.96 2.60
N VAL A 255 40.52 20.08 2.60
CA VAL A 255 39.66 19.92 1.40
C VAL A 255 38.58 20.99 1.40
N ASP A 256 38.38 21.63 0.25
CA ASP A 256 37.25 22.53 0.00
C ASP A 256 36.00 21.71 -0.34
N LEU A 257 34.97 21.83 0.49
CA LEU A 257 33.71 21.11 0.28
C LEU A 257 32.87 21.72 -0.84
N VAL A 258 33.10 22.99 -1.21
CA VAL A 258 32.42 23.66 -2.31
C VAL A 258 32.85 23.06 -3.64
N GLU A 259 34.13 22.77 -3.81
CA GLU A 259 34.66 22.12 -5.02
C GLU A 259 34.09 20.69 -5.18
N ALA A 260 34.07 19.94 -4.08
CA ALA A 260 33.48 18.59 -4.05
C ALA A 260 31.97 18.61 -4.38
N ALA A 261 31.24 19.60 -3.87
CA ALA A 261 29.82 19.78 -4.12
C ALA A 261 29.54 20.19 -5.58
N TYR A 262 30.33 21.11 -6.13
CA TYR A 262 30.21 21.59 -7.50
C TYR A 262 30.44 20.46 -8.52
N THR A 263 31.43 19.61 -8.29
CA THR A 263 31.80 18.50 -9.19
C THR A 263 30.63 17.51 -9.40
N GLU A 264 29.82 17.27 -8.37
CA GLU A 264 28.69 16.32 -8.42
C GLU A 264 27.31 17.00 -8.56
N GLY A 265 27.29 18.33 -8.71
CA GLY A 265 26.08 19.14 -8.84
C GLY A 265 25.17 19.09 -7.61
N LYS A 266 25.77 19.06 -6.41
CA LYS A 266 25.05 19.00 -5.12
C LYS A 266 25.35 20.23 -4.27
N ASP A 267 24.58 20.37 -3.20
CA ASP A 267 24.79 21.43 -2.22
C ASP A 267 25.90 21.07 -1.22
N ARG A 268 26.58 22.10 -0.72
CA ARG A 268 27.58 21.98 0.36
C ARG A 268 27.05 21.24 1.60
N THR A 269 25.79 21.48 1.97
CA THR A 269 25.16 20.85 3.14
C THR A 269 24.93 19.36 2.93
N TRP A 270 24.76 18.93 1.67
CA TRP A 270 24.66 17.52 1.31
C TRP A 270 26.01 16.82 1.50
N VAL A 271 27.11 17.45 1.05
CA VAL A 271 28.48 16.91 1.24
C VAL A 271 28.83 16.84 2.73
N GLU A 272 28.53 17.89 3.50
CA GLU A 272 28.80 17.90 4.95
C GLU A 272 28.05 16.78 5.68
N ARG A 273 26.76 16.60 5.40
CA ARG A 273 25.95 15.50 5.98
C ARG A 273 26.47 14.14 5.55
N LEU A 274 26.89 13.99 4.29
CA LEU A 274 27.47 12.76 3.78
C LEU A 274 28.76 12.42 4.53
N ILE A 275 29.66 13.37 4.71
CA ILE A 275 30.91 13.17 5.46
C ILE A 275 30.61 12.77 6.91
N ARG A 276 29.67 13.45 7.57
CA ARG A 276 29.24 13.10 8.94
C ARG A 276 28.64 11.68 9.01
N ALA A 277 27.77 11.32 8.07
CA ALA A 277 27.11 10.02 8.03
C ALA A 277 28.06 8.87 7.64
N SER A 278 29.08 9.16 6.83
CA SER A 278 30.07 8.16 6.38
C SER A 278 31.02 7.69 7.49
N GLY A 279 31.07 8.40 8.63
CA GLY A 279 32.03 8.13 9.70
C GLY A 279 33.46 8.56 9.38
N LEU A 280 33.71 9.21 8.24
CA LEU A 280 35.04 9.63 7.80
C LEU A 280 35.72 10.57 8.78
N LEU A 281 34.97 11.42 9.49
CA LEU A 281 35.51 12.29 10.55
C LEU A 281 36.16 11.50 11.67
N GLN A 282 35.50 10.42 12.11
CA GLN A 282 36.00 9.56 13.17
C GLN A 282 37.21 8.74 12.70
N GLN A 283 37.21 8.33 11.43
CA GLN A 283 38.34 7.59 10.84
C GLN A 283 39.59 8.46 10.67
N LEU A 284 39.42 9.75 10.33
CA LEU A 284 40.53 10.68 10.15
C LEU A 284 41.04 11.29 11.47
N GLN A 285 40.24 11.22 12.53
CA GLN A 285 40.64 11.69 13.86
C GLN A 285 41.57 10.66 14.50
N GLN A 286 42.84 11.03 14.67
CA GLN A 286 43.85 10.23 15.36
C GLN A 286 44.15 10.87 16.72
N GLU A 287 44.85 10.17 17.63
CA GLU A 287 45.14 10.68 18.97
C GLU A 287 45.90 12.03 18.97
N SER A 288 46.68 12.30 17.91
CA SER A 288 47.47 13.53 17.75
C SER A 288 46.94 14.47 16.65
N SER A 289 45.76 14.20 16.08
CA SER A 289 45.17 15.01 15.03
C SER A 289 43.71 15.36 15.31
N HIS A 290 43.32 16.58 14.98
CA HIS A 290 41.94 17.03 15.11
C HIS A 290 41.39 17.45 13.76
N VAL A 291 40.25 16.87 13.37
CA VAL A 291 39.56 17.18 12.12
C VAL A 291 38.33 18.00 12.43
N MET A 292 38.19 19.16 11.78
CA MET A 292 37.05 20.05 12.00
C MET A 292 36.53 20.65 10.69
N PHE A 293 35.26 21.02 10.69
CA PHE A 293 34.68 21.90 9.67
C PHE A 293 34.92 23.35 10.07
N THR A 294 35.42 24.15 9.13
CA THR A 294 35.55 25.59 9.30
C THR A 294 34.26 26.30 8.86
N GLY A 295 34.05 27.53 9.33
CA GLY A 295 32.89 28.34 8.92
C GLY A 295 32.89 28.77 7.44
N ARG A 296 33.95 28.46 6.69
CA ARG A 296 34.07 28.74 5.25
C ARG A 296 33.88 27.50 4.38
N ASP A 297 33.29 26.42 4.92
CA ASP A 297 33.03 25.16 4.21
C ASP A 297 34.30 24.37 3.85
N TRP A 298 35.37 24.50 4.65
CA TRP A 298 36.57 23.67 4.52
C TRP A 298 36.59 22.57 5.57
N LEU A 299 37.00 21.37 5.18
CA LEU A 299 37.38 20.31 6.08
C LEU A 299 38.89 20.37 6.31
N VAL A 300 39.32 20.46 7.56
CA VAL A 300 40.73 20.69 7.91
C VAL A 300 41.19 19.69 8.95
N ARG A 301 42.37 19.09 8.75
CA ARG A 301 43.09 18.29 9.75
C ARG A 301 44.25 19.08 10.34
N ILE A 302 44.19 19.29 11.63
CA ILE A 302 45.24 19.93 12.42
C ILE A 302 46.05 18.83 13.10
N ASP A 303 47.27 18.61 12.60
CA ASP A 303 48.24 17.68 13.18
C ASP A 303 49.23 18.43 14.08
N GLN A 304 49.98 17.69 14.91
CA GLN A 304 51.04 18.24 15.75
C GLN A 304 52.06 19.10 14.98
N GLU A 305 52.41 18.70 13.75
CA GLU A 305 53.35 19.44 12.90
C GLU A 305 52.82 20.82 12.48
N VAL A 306 51.53 20.89 12.13
CA VAL A 306 50.86 22.15 11.75
C VAL A 306 50.81 23.09 12.94
N MET A 307 50.45 22.56 14.12
CA MET A 307 50.46 23.34 15.36
C MET A 307 51.87 23.81 15.73
N ALA A 308 52.89 22.96 15.61
CA ALA A 308 54.27 23.34 15.90
C ALA A 308 54.76 24.48 15.01
N ARG A 309 54.40 24.47 13.71
CA ARG A 309 54.71 25.58 12.78
C ARG A 309 53.96 26.87 13.17
N ALA A 310 52.68 26.77 13.50
CA ALA A 310 51.88 27.92 13.93
C ALA A 310 52.44 28.53 15.22
N TYR A 311 52.86 27.72 16.19
CA TYR A 311 53.51 28.20 17.42
C TYR A 311 54.87 28.84 17.14
N ALA A 312 55.69 28.28 16.25
CA ALA A 312 56.96 28.88 15.87
C ALA A 312 56.80 30.25 15.18
N GLU A 313 55.76 30.42 14.34
CA GLU A 313 55.43 31.72 13.75
C GLU A 313 54.88 32.69 14.80
N ALA A 314 54.06 32.21 15.73
CA ALA A 314 53.52 32.99 16.84
C ALA A 314 54.63 33.49 17.80
N GLU A 315 55.63 32.67 18.09
CA GLU A 315 56.78 33.10 18.91
C GLU A 315 57.56 34.24 18.24
N ARG A 316 57.80 34.14 16.93
CA ARG A 316 58.48 35.20 16.16
C ARG A 316 57.66 36.49 16.14
N PHE A 317 56.37 36.38 15.83
CA PHE A 317 55.48 37.53 15.82
C PHE A 317 55.31 38.16 17.21
N GLY A 318 55.30 37.34 18.26
CA GLY A 318 55.24 37.78 19.65
C GLY A 318 56.49 38.54 20.08
N GLN A 319 57.69 38.13 19.64
CA GLN A 319 58.93 38.87 19.92
C GLN A 319 58.88 40.30 19.37
N ASP A 320 58.28 40.48 18.19
CA ASP A 320 58.16 41.79 17.54
C ASP A 320 57.03 42.64 18.15
N ASN A 321 55.99 42.02 18.72
CA ASN A 321 54.77 42.68 19.23
C ASN A 321 54.61 42.65 20.76
N GLY A 322 55.71 42.57 21.53
CA GLY A 322 55.67 42.69 22.98
C GLY A 322 55.07 41.48 23.72
N GLY A 323 55.21 40.29 23.14
CA GLY A 323 54.89 38.99 23.75
C GLY A 323 53.42 38.60 23.72
N LYS A 324 52.57 39.33 22.97
CA LYS A 324 51.12 39.07 22.89
C LYS A 324 50.74 38.69 21.46
N VAL A 325 49.94 37.64 21.34
CA VAL A 325 49.36 37.20 20.06
C VAL A 325 47.85 37.09 20.25
N GLY A 326 47.08 37.79 19.42
CA GLY A 326 45.63 37.68 19.41
C GLY A 326 45.15 36.36 18.82
N PHE A 327 43.92 35.95 19.14
CA PHE A 327 43.32 34.74 18.55
C PHE A 327 43.16 34.84 17.03
N GLU A 328 42.86 36.04 16.52
CA GLU A 328 42.73 36.29 15.08
C GLU A 328 44.08 36.18 14.37
N ASP A 329 45.13 36.75 14.96
CA ASP A 329 46.51 36.65 14.44
C ASP A 329 46.99 35.20 14.44
N PHE A 330 46.76 34.47 15.53
CA PHE A 330 47.11 33.05 15.63
C PHE A 330 46.32 32.21 14.62
N GLY A 331 45.04 32.51 14.43
CA GLY A 331 44.21 31.88 13.39
C GLY A 331 44.78 32.08 11.98
N GLY A 332 45.25 33.29 11.67
CA GLY A 332 45.94 33.59 10.41
C GLY A 332 47.26 32.84 10.25
N MET A 333 48.05 32.67 11.31
CA MET A 333 49.27 31.86 11.30
C MET A 333 48.97 30.38 11.07
N LEU A 334 47.90 29.87 11.70
CA LEU A 334 47.43 28.50 11.50
C LEU A 334 46.96 28.27 10.06
N GLU A 335 46.21 29.23 9.48
CA GLU A 335 45.78 29.21 8.08
C GLU A 335 47.00 29.13 7.13
N LYS A 336 48.02 29.98 7.35
CA LYS A 336 49.27 29.92 6.56
C LYS A 336 50.00 28.58 6.70
N ALA A 337 50.09 28.04 7.92
CA ALA A 337 50.75 26.76 8.16
C ALA A 337 50.03 25.60 7.44
N LEU A 338 48.70 25.65 7.36
CA LEU A 338 47.87 24.70 6.62
C LEU A 338 48.05 24.84 5.10
N LEU A 339 47.98 26.06 4.56
CA LEU A 339 48.18 26.32 3.13
C LEU A 339 49.60 25.92 2.68
N ALA A 340 50.61 26.22 3.49
CA ALA A 340 51.99 25.81 3.23
C ALA A 340 52.18 24.29 3.19
N ARG A 341 51.33 23.51 3.88
CA ARG A 341 51.31 22.05 3.77
C ARG A 341 50.58 21.60 2.51
N ALA A 342 49.49 22.27 2.17
CA ALA A 342 48.68 21.94 1.00
C ALA A 342 49.39 22.24 -0.33
N ASN A 343 50.54 22.94 -0.32
CA ASN A 343 51.23 23.47 -1.50
C ASN A 343 50.30 24.33 -2.37
N VAL A 344 49.39 25.08 -1.74
CA VAL A 344 48.43 25.99 -2.38
C VAL A 344 48.83 27.43 -2.11
#